data_AF-A0A7K6GI61-F1
#
_entry.id   AF-A0A7K6GI61-F1
#
_cell.length_a   1.000
_cell.length_b   1.000
_cell.length_c   1.000
_cell.angle_alpha   90.00
_cell.angle_beta   90.00
_cell.angle_gamma   90.00
#
_symmetry.space_group_name_H-M   'P 1'
#
loop_
_entity.id
_entity.type
_entity.pdbx_description
1 polymer ?
#
loop_
_entity_poly.entity_id
_entity_poly.type
_entity_poly.pdbx_seq_one_letter_code
_entity_poly.pdbx_strand_id
1 'polypeptide(L)'
;ILTSRLSKACPLTPRQRGFIRVAGCSENLKLLQTIIRSAKKEHRPLGVVFVDITKAFNTVIHQHILHGLQVREVDPHIIDLVRNMYDNINTYIT
;
A
#
# COMPACT_ATOMS: atom_id res chain seq x y z
N ILE A 1 9.42 7.00 14.61
CA ILE A 1 9.04 8.43 14.41
C ILE A 1 8.72 8.72 12.94
N LEU A 2 9.63 8.45 11.99
CA LEU A 2 9.44 8.71 10.55
C LEU A 2 8.15 8.11 9.98
N THR A 3 7.90 6.81 10.18
CA THR A 3 6.70 6.13 9.69
C THR A 3 5.41 6.80 10.20
N SER A 4 5.37 7.22 11.47
CA SER A 4 4.20 7.89 12.04
C SER A 4 3.94 9.25 11.38
N ARG A 5 5.01 10.00 11.05
CA ARG A 5 4.89 11.28 10.31
C ARG A 5 4.41 11.04 8.88
N LEU A 6 4.99 10.06 8.19
CA LEU A 6 4.58 9.70 6.83
C LEU A 6 3.15 9.16 6.78
N SER A 7 2.69 8.39 7.76
CA SER A 7 1.30 7.92 7.80
C SER A 7 0.29 9.07 7.96
N LYS A 8 0.69 10.20 8.56
CA LYS A 8 -0.15 11.40 8.65
C LYS A 8 -0.16 12.20 7.35
N ALA A 9 1.01 12.38 6.73
CA ALA A 9 1.14 13.12 5.47
C ALA A 9 0.61 12.33 4.26
N CYS A 10 0.67 11.01 4.32
CA CYS A 10 0.25 10.10 3.25
C CYS A 10 -0.88 9.20 3.76
N PRO A 11 -2.12 9.74 3.93
CA PRO A 11 -3.23 8.94 4.41
C PRO A 11 -3.52 7.80 3.42
N LEU A 12 -3.58 6.59 3.96
CA LEU A 12 -3.93 5.39 3.20
C LEU A 12 -5.45 5.21 3.18
N THR A 13 -5.94 4.47 2.18
CA THR A 13 -7.36 4.12 2.12
C THR A 13 -7.79 3.37 3.39
N PRO A 14 -8.98 3.64 3.95
CA PRO A 14 -9.50 2.91 5.11
C PRO A 14 -9.64 1.40 4.90
N ARG A 15 -9.56 0.91 3.65
CA ARG A 15 -9.62 -0.51 3.28
C ARG A 15 -8.25 -1.19 3.18
N GLN A 16 -7.15 -0.44 3.27
CA GLN A 16 -5.80 -0.99 3.35
C GLN A 16 -5.71 -1.79 4.64
N ARG A 17 -5.23 -3.04 4.58
CA ARG A 17 -4.99 -3.89 5.76
C ARG A 17 -3.56 -4.41 5.83
N GLY A 18 -2.85 -4.47 4.71
CA GLY A 18 -1.44 -4.80 4.66
C GLY A 18 -0.56 -3.67 5.21
N PHE A 19 0.49 -4.03 5.94
CA PHE A 19 1.54 -3.13 6.43
C PHE A 19 1.06 -1.96 7.32
N ILE A 20 -0.11 -2.10 7.97
CA ILE A 20 -0.64 -1.13 8.93
C ILE A 20 -0.98 -1.81 10.26
N ARG A 21 -1.01 -1.04 11.36
CA ARG A 21 -1.27 -1.54 12.72
C ARG A 21 -2.76 -1.73 13.00
N VAL A 22 -3.42 -2.63 12.29
CA VAL A 22 -4.83 -3.02 12.53
C VAL A 22 -5.00 -4.54 12.43
N ALA A 23 -6.18 -5.04 12.80
CA ALA A 23 -6.56 -6.41 12.50
C ALA A 23 -6.40 -6.65 10.99
N GLY A 24 -5.62 -7.65 10.59
CA GLY A 24 -5.14 -7.83 9.21
C GLY A 24 -6.24 -8.07 8.16
N CYS A 25 -6.03 -9.01 7.25
CA CYS A 25 -6.94 -9.17 6.11
C CYS A 25 -8.31 -9.79 6.48
N SER A 26 -8.56 -10.14 7.74
CA SER A 26 -9.80 -10.78 8.19
C SER A 26 -11.04 -9.91 7.93
N GLU A 27 -10.94 -8.60 8.10
CA GLU A 27 -12.04 -7.67 7.83
C GLU A 27 -12.39 -7.63 6.33
N ASN A 28 -11.38 -7.52 5.47
CA ASN A 28 -11.58 -7.51 4.02
C ASN A 28 -12.17 -8.85 3.55
N LEU A 29 -11.70 -9.97 4.11
CA LEU A 29 -12.25 -11.29 3.83
C LEU A 29 -13.71 -11.40 4.28
N LYS A 30 -14.03 -10.91 5.49
CA LYS A 30 -15.40 -10.93 6.01
C LYS A 30 -16.33 -10.07 5.14
N LEU A 31 -15.88 -8.90 4.72
CA LEU A 31 -16.63 -8.02 3.81
C LEU A 31 -16.91 -8.73 2.48
N LEU A 32 -15.88 -9.32 1.86
CA LEU A 32 -16.03 -10.08 0.61
C LEU A 32 -17.02 -11.24 0.75
N GLN A 33 -16.91 -12.02 1.83
CA GLN A 33 -17.84 -13.11 2.13
C GLN A 33 -19.28 -12.61 2.28
N THR A 34 -19.50 -11.48 2.95
CA THR A 34 -20.83 -10.88 3.10
C THR A 34 -21.40 -10.46 1.75
N ILE A 35 -20.60 -9.82 0.89
CA ILE A 35 -21.02 -9.41 -0.46
C ILE A 35 -21.44 -10.64 -1.29
N ILE A 36 -20.61 -11.70 -1.28
CA ILE A 36 -20.91 -12.95 -1.99
C ILE A 36 -22.20 -13.58 -1.47
N ARG A 37 -22.40 -13.63 -0.15
CA ARG A 37 -23.62 -14.18 0.46
C ARG A 37 -24.86 -13.38 0.09
N SER A 38 -24.79 -12.05 0.09
CA SER A 38 -25.91 -11.19 -0.33
C SER A 38 -26.28 -11.43 -1.79
N ALA A 39 -25.27 -11.47 -2.68
CA ALA A 39 -25.51 -11.71 -4.10
C ALA A 39 -26.19 -13.06 -4.37
N LYS A 40 -25.75 -14.11 -3.65
CA LYS A 40 -26.40 -15.44 -3.70
C LYS A 40 -27.84 -15.40 -3.21
N LYS A 41 -28.11 -14.71 -2.10
CA LYS A 41 -29.46 -14.59 -1.51
C LYS A 41 -30.43 -13.85 -2.44
N GLU A 42 -29.93 -12.82 -3.12
CA GLU A 42 -30.72 -11.97 -4.02
C GLU A 42 -30.78 -12.50 -5.47
N HIS A 43 -30.17 -13.64 -5.75
CA HIS A 43 -30.05 -14.21 -7.09
C HIS A 43 -29.49 -13.23 -8.14
N ARG A 44 -28.58 -12.35 -7.73
CA ARG A 44 -27.94 -11.37 -8.61
C ARG A 44 -26.54 -11.82 -9.05
N PRO A 45 -26.13 -11.53 -10.30
CA PRO A 45 -24.76 -11.79 -10.73
C PRO A 45 -23.76 -10.94 -9.94
N LEU A 46 -22.57 -11.49 -9.70
CA LEU A 46 -21.46 -10.83 -9.03
C LEU A 46 -20.14 -11.21 -9.72
N GLY A 47 -19.42 -10.21 -10.22
CA GLY A 47 -18.04 -10.36 -10.68
C GLY A 47 -17.06 -9.93 -9.59
N VAL A 48 -15.97 -10.69 -9.42
CA VAL A 48 -14.86 -10.36 -8.52
C VAL A 48 -13.55 -10.47 -9.29
N VAL A 49 -12.72 -9.43 -9.23
CA VAL A 49 -11.41 -9.39 -9.88
C VAL A 49 -10.32 -9.33 -8.82
N PHE A 50 -9.36 -10.26 -8.90
CA PHE A 50 -8.16 -10.27 -8.08
C PHE A 50 -6.98 -9.81 -8.92
N VAL A 51 -6.31 -8.75 -8.48
CA VAL A 51 -5.15 -8.16 -9.17
C VAL A 51 -3.93 -8.31 -8.28
N ASP A 52 -2.82 -8.74 -8.86
CA ASP A 52 -1.53 -8.87 -8.18
C ASP A 52 -0.41 -8.22 -9.00
N ILE A 53 0.62 -7.71 -8.32
CA ILE A 53 1.76 -7.02 -8.95
C ILE A 53 3.01 -7.88 -8.80
N THR A 54 3.53 -8.39 -9.92
CA THR A 54 4.76 -9.17 -9.96
C THR A 54 5.95 -8.38 -9.41
N LYS A 55 6.66 -8.95 -8.44
CA LYS A 55 7.88 -8.38 -7.82
C LYS A 55 7.70 -6.92 -7.38
N ALA A 56 6.57 -6.58 -6.75
CA ALA A 56 6.18 -5.20 -6.43
C ALA A 56 7.30 -4.34 -5.78
N PHE A 57 8.14 -4.91 -4.92
CA PHE A 57 9.24 -4.15 -4.31
C PHE A 57 10.44 -3.91 -5.24
N ASN A 58 10.62 -4.75 -6.26
CA ASN A 58 11.70 -4.60 -7.24
C ASN A 58 11.28 -3.81 -8.48
N THR A 59 9.98 -3.78 -8.80
CA THR A 59 9.46 -3.19 -10.05
C THR A 59 9.00 -1.74 -9.89
N VAL A 60 8.81 -1.27 -8.66
CA VAL A 60 8.48 0.14 -8.41
C VAL A 60 9.71 1.01 -8.69
N ILE A 61 9.59 1.88 -9.69
CA ILE A 61 10.62 2.86 -10.04
C ILE A 61 10.75 3.88 -8.90
N HIS A 62 11.97 4.09 -8.38
CA HIS A 62 12.22 4.97 -7.24
C HIS A 62 11.73 6.41 -7.46
N GLN A 63 11.82 6.92 -8.69
CA GLN A 63 11.28 8.24 -9.05
C GLN A 63 9.77 8.36 -8.79
N HIS A 64 8.98 7.28 -8.96
CA HIS A 64 7.56 7.30 -8.63
C HIS A 64 7.28 7.39 -7.13
N ILE A 65 8.16 6.80 -6.30
CA ILE A 65 8.07 6.94 -4.83
C ILE A 65 8.27 8.42 -4.46
N LEU A 66 9.34 9.04 -4.97
CA LEU A 66 9.65 10.45 -4.70
C LEU A 66 8.55 11.38 -5.21
N HIS A 67 8.08 11.17 -6.44
CA HIS A 67 6.97 11.92 -7.00
C HIS A 67 5.69 11.77 -6.15
N GLY A 68 5.40 10.56 -5.69
CA GLY A 68 4.25 10.29 -4.81
C GLY A 68 4.31 11.02 -3.47
N LEU A 69 5.52 11.28 -2.94
CA LEU A 69 5.74 12.09 -1.74
C LEU A 69 5.62 13.60 -2.05
N GLN A 70 6.14 14.05 -3.19
CA GLN A 70 6.04 15.45 -3.64
C GLN A 70 4.58 15.88 -3.85
N VAL A 71 3.78 15.06 -4.52
CA VAL A 71 2.34 15.33 -4.75
C VAL A 71 1.55 15.38 -3.44
N ARG A 72 2.07 14.76 -2.38
CA ARG A 72 1.48 14.79 -1.03
C ARG A 72 2.07 15.88 -0.14
N GLU A 73 2.85 16.78 -0.72
CA GLU A 73 3.45 17.94 -0.04
C GLU A 73 4.24 17.54 1.22
N VAL A 74 4.90 16.37 1.15
CA VAL A 74 5.80 15.93 2.22
C VAL A 74 7.00 16.87 2.28
N ASP A 75 7.44 17.19 3.50
CA ASP A 75 8.59 18.09 3.74
C ASP A 75 9.81 17.67 2.89
N PRO A 76 10.45 18.62 2.15
CA PRO A 76 11.59 18.33 1.30
C PRO A 76 12.73 17.55 1.99
N HIS A 77 12.99 17.82 3.28
CA HIS A 77 14.03 17.11 4.03
C HIS A 77 13.70 15.63 4.21
N ILE A 78 12.41 15.28 4.33
CA ILE A 78 11.95 13.90 4.41
C ILE A 78 12.03 13.23 3.03
N ILE A 79 11.71 13.95 1.96
CA ILE A 79 11.84 13.43 0.59
C ILE A 79 13.31 13.14 0.28
N ASP A 80 14.21 14.06 0.63
CA ASP A 80 15.65 13.88 0.46
C ASP A 80 16.20 12.72 1.30
N LEU A 81 15.71 12.57 2.55
CA LEU A 81 16.05 11.41 3.37
C LEU A 81 15.64 10.10 2.68
N VAL A 82 14.42 10.01 2.16
CA VAL A 82 13.94 8.81 1.44
C VAL A 82 14.72 8.58 0.16
N ARG A 83 15.09 9.63 -0.59
CA ARG A 83 15.95 9.52 -1.78
C ARG A 83 17.30 8.90 -1.42
N ASN A 84 17.96 9.43 -0.39
CA ASN A 84 19.24 8.94 0.08
C ASN A 84 19.19 7.47 0.56
N MET A 85 18.02 7.00 1.03
CA MET A 85 17.85 5.59 1.36
C MET A 85 17.91 4.66 0.14
N TYR A 86 17.61 5.17 -1.06
CA TYR A 86 17.65 4.43 -2.33
C TYR A 86 18.93 4.64 -3.14
N ASP A 87 19.76 5.61 -2.77
CA ASP A 87 21.03 5.90 -3.45
C ASP A 87 22.16 5.00 -2.95
N ASN A 88 22.95 4.45 -3.89
CA ASN A 88 24.15 3.63 -3.62
C ASN A 88 23.94 2.45 -2.64
N ILE A 89 22.75 1.83 -2.65
CA ILE A 89 22.50 0.61 -1.87
C ILE A 89 23.24 -0.56 -2.52
N ASN A 90 24.14 -1.18 -1.77
CA ASN A 90 24.80 -2.43 -2.15
C ASN A 90 24.53 -3.50 -1.10
N THR A 91 24.19 -4.71 -1.54
CA THR A 91 24.07 -5.89 -0.66
C THR A 91 25.07 -6.93 -1.13
N TYR A 92 26.00 -7.30 -0.25
CA TYR A 92 26.95 -8.37 -0.50
C TYR A 92 26.42 -9.66 0.12
N ILE A 93 26.30 -10.70 -0.68
CA ILE A 93 25.96 -12.04 -0.22
C ILE A 93 27.26 -12.84 -0.28
N THR A 94 27.76 -13.28 0.88
CA THR A 94 28.96 -14.13 1.00
C THR A 94 28.55 -15.58 1.08
#